data_AF-A0A1I0QUT5-F1
#
_entry.id   AF-A0A1I0QUT5-F1
#
_cell.length_a   1.000
_cell.length_b   1.000
_cell.length_c   1.000
_cell.angle_alpha   90.00
_cell.angle_beta   90.00
_cell.angle_gamma   90.00
#
_symmetry.space_group_name_H-M   'P 1'
#
loop_
_entity.id
_entity.type
_entity.pdbx_description
1 polymer ?
#
loop_
_entity_poly.entity_id
_entity_poly.type
_entity_poly.pdbx_seq_one_letter_code
_entity_poly.pdbx_strand_id
1 'polypeptide(L)' 'MDIQTRKLNLITYLAQLQDESFFDKIEEYILSKLEKEDHTKPFSVEELNKRIDQSLDDSKNDRIIDSNDLLSEIEQW' A
#
# COMPACT_ATOMS: atom_id res chain seq x y z
N MET A 1 -15.19 4.63 -28.02
CA MET A 1 -15.88 3.72 -27.09
C MET A 1 -15.82 4.36 -25.71
N ASP A 2 -16.97 4.68 -25.12
CA ASP A 2 -17.04 5.34 -23.82
C ASP A 2 -16.53 4.41 -22.69
N ILE A 3 -16.00 5.01 -21.62
CA ILE A 3 -15.46 4.27 -20.47
C ILE A 3 -16.54 3.41 -19.80
N GLN A 4 -17.79 3.88 -19.75
CA GLN A 4 -18.91 3.13 -19.17
C GLN A 4 -19.23 1.90 -20.02
N THR A 5 -19.19 2.05 -21.34
CA THR A 5 -19.37 0.93 -22.27
C THR A 5 -18.25 -0.11 -22.12
N ARG A 6 -17.00 0.34 -21.92
CA ARG A 6 -15.87 -0.58 -21.68
C ARG A 6 -16.02 -1.37 -20.38
N LYS A 7 -16.45 -0.71 -19.30
CA LYS A 7 -16.69 -1.37 -18.02
C LYS A 7 -17.80 -2.41 -18.11
N LEU A 8 -18.92 -2.05 -18.73
CA LEU A 8 -20.05 -2.96 -18.87
C LEU A 8 -19.70 -4.22 -19.69
N ASN A 9 -18.96 -4.04 -20.79
CA ASN A 9 -18.51 -5.18 -21.59
C ASN A 9 -17.57 -6.09 -20.81
N LEU A 10 -16.66 -5.54 -20.01
CA LEU A 10 -15.74 -6.32 -19.19
C LEU A 10 -16.50 -7.20 -18.19
N ILE A 11 -17.52 -6.66 -17.52
CA ILE A 11 -18.38 -7.41 -16.60
C ILE A 11 -19.08 -8.56 -17.32
N THR A 12 -19.65 -8.30 -18.50
CA THR A 12 -20.32 -9.33 -19.31
C THR A 12 -19.36 -10.44 -19.73
N TYR A 13 -18.13 -10.11 -20.14
CA TYR A 13 -17.12 -11.12 -20.51
C TYR A 13 -16.69 -11.98 -19.33
N LEU A 14 -16.48 -11.37 -18.16
CA LEU A 14 -16.14 -12.12 -16.94
C LEU A 14 -17.28 -13.02 -16.49
N ALA A 15 -18.53 -12.57 -16.59
CA ALA A 15 -19.70 -13.38 -16.23
C ALA A 15 -19.93 -14.59 -17.16
N GLN A 16 -19.42 -14.54 -18.40
CA GLN A 16 -19.49 -15.63 -19.37
C GLN A 16 -18.27 -16.56 -19.30
N LEU A 17 -17.25 -16.20 -18.53
CA LEU A 17 -16.02 -16.98 -18.42
C LEU A 17 -16.30 -18.27 -17.65
N GLN A 18 -16.10 -19.41 -18.30
CA GLN A 18 -16.28 -20.74 -17.69
C GLN A 18 -14.95 -21.40 -17.28
N ASP A 19 -13.82 -20.82 -17.68
CA ASP A 19 -12.50 -21.32 -17.32
C ASP A 19 -12.13 -20.82 -15.92
N GLU A 20 -12.33 -21.68 -14.92
CA GLU A 20 -12.00 -21.41 -13.51
C GLU A 20 -10.51 -21.07 -13.34
N SER A 21 -9.61 -21.75 -14.06
CA SER A 21 -8.16 -21.51 -13.92
C SER A 21 -7.74 -20.12 -14.43
N PHE A 22 -8.49 -19.57 -15.38
CA PHE A 22 -8.27 -18.22 -15.88
C PHE A 22 -8.95 -17.18 -14.98
N PHE A 23 -10.13 -17.51 -14.44
CA PHE A 23 -10.82 -16.67 -13.47
C PHE A 23 -9.98 -16.47 -12.19
N ASP A 24 -9.41 -17.55 -11.65
CA ASP A 24 -8.56 -17.52 -10.45
C ASP A 24 -7.36 -16.58 -10.62
N LYS A 25 -6.72 -16.59 -11.79
CA LYS A 25 -5.59 -15.68 -12.08
C LYS A 25 -6.00 -14.22 -12.16
N ILE A 26 -7.20 -13.96 -12.69
CA ILE A 26 -7.75 -12.60 -12.76
C ILE A 26 -8.10 -12.13 -11.35
N GLU A 27 -8.71 -12.99 -10.54
CA GLU A 27 -9.06 -12.71 -9.16
C GLU A 27 -7.82 -12.42 -8.31
N GLU A 28 -6.79 -13.27 -8.37
CA GLU A 28 -5.52 -13.06 -7.69
C GLU A 28 -4.85 -11.74 -8.11
N TYR A 29 -4.89 -11.41 -9.41
CA TYR A 29 -4.33 -10.16 -9.92
C TYR A 29 -5.10 -8.93 -9.39
N ILE A 30 -6.42 -8.98 -9.30
CA ILE A 30 -7.25 -7.89 -8.78
C ILE A 30 -7.06 -7.74 -7.26
N LEU A 31 -7.13 -8.84 -6.50
CA LEU A 31 -6.97 -8.84 -5.05
C LEU A 31 -5.57 -8.38 -4.63
N SER A 32 -4.52 -8.84 -5.30
CA SER A 32 -3.14 -8.41 -5.00
C SER A 32 -2.87 -6.93 -5.30
N LYS A 33 -3.71 -6.29 -6.13
CA LYS A 33 -3.66 -4.83 -6.37
C LYS A 33 -4.45 -4.07 -5.31
N LEU A 34 -5.60 -4.59 -4.89
CA LEU A 34 -6.39 -4.02 -3.78
C LEU A 34 -5.66 -4.10 -2.44
N GLU A 35 -5.00 -5.22 -2.13
CA GLU A 35 -4.19 -5.37 -0.91
C GLU A 35 -2.99 -4.42 -0.85
N LYS A 36 -2.49 -3.96 -2.01
CA LYS A 36 -1.40 -2.99 -2.09
C LYS A 36 -1.87 -1.55 -1.92
N GLU A 37 -3.16 -1.27 -2.13
CA GLU A 37 -3.76 0.04 -1.84
C GLU A 37 -4.10 0.22 -0.36
N ASP A 38 -4.16 -0.87 0.42
CA ASP A 38 -4.31 -0.81 1.87
C ASP A 38 -2.97 -0.47 2.54
N HIS A 39 -2.53 0.78 2.32
CA HIS A 39 -1.39 1.41 2.97
C HIS A 39 -1.58 1.58 4.49
N THR A 40 -2.69 1.09 5.06
CA THR A 40 -3.08 1.34 6.46
C THR A 40 -3.20 0.07 7.29
N LYS A 41 -2.37 -0.94 7.03
CA LYS A 41 -2.24 -2.06 7.98
C LYS A 41 -1.79 -1.51 9.33
N PRO A 42 -2.57 -1.71 10.42
CA PRO A 42 -2.15 -1.28 11.74
C PRO A 42 -0.88 -2.01 12.14
N PHE A 43 0.04 -1.30 12.82
CA PHE A 43 1.24 -1.93 13.37
C PHE A 43 0.85 -3.00 14.38
N SER A 44 1.63 -4.08 14.43
CA SER A 44 1.55 -5.01 15.56
C SER A 44 2.05 -4.33 16.84
N VAL A 45 1.66 -4.87 18.00
CA VAL A 45 2.15 -4.37 19.30
C VAL A 45 3.68 -4.49 19.39
N GLU A 46 4.25 -5.56 18.83
CA GLU A 46 5.70 -5.76 18.76
C GLU A 46 6.38 -4.71 17.87
N GLU A 47 5.82 -4.41 16.70
CA GLU A 47 6.36 -3.39 15.80
C GLU A 47 6.29 -1.99 16.43
N LEU A 48 5.19 -1.68 17.11
CA LEU A 48 5.04 -0.43 17.86
C LEU A 48 6.11 -0.31 18.94
N ASN A 49 6.30 -1.35 19.77
CA ASN A 49 7.30 -1.34 20.83
C ASN A 49 8.72 -1.20 20.27
N LYS A 50 9.05 -1.90 19.18
CA LYS A 50 10.35 -1.79 18.51
C LYS A 50 10.63 -0.36 18.02
N ARG A 51 9.62 0.32 17.47
CA ARG A 51 9.74 1.73 17.04
C ARG A 51 9.97 2.68 18.22
N ILE A 52 9.30 2.43 19.35
CA ILE A 52 9.52 3.21 20.58
C ILE A 52 10.94 3.02 21.09
N ASP A 53 11.43 1.78 21.17
CA ASP A 53 12.79 1.49 21.63
C ASP A 53 13.84 2.15 20.74
N GLN A 54 13.64 2.10 19.42
CA GLN A 54 14.52 2.76 18.47
C GLN A 54 14.52 4.28 18.64
N SER A 55 13.35 4.91 18.78
CA SER A 55 13.24 6.36 18.98
C SER A 55 13.91 6.81 20.28
N LEU A 56 13.79 6.01 21.35
CA LEU A 56 14.47 6.29 22.62
C LEU A 56 15.99 6.15 22.50
N ASP A 57 16.48 5.17 21.75
CA ASP A 57 17.91 5.01 21.47
C ASP A 57 18.44 6.17 20.60
N ASP A 58 17.72 6.57 19.56
CA ASP A 58 18.07 7.72 18.72
C ASP A 58 18.15 9.01 19.54
N SER A 59 17.19 9.24 20.44
CA SER A 59 17.21 10.38 21.36
C SER A 59 18.38 10.34 22.34
N LYS A 60 18.81 9.16 22.80
CA LYS A 60 19.95 9.03 23.72
C LYS A 60 21.29 9.24 23.04
N ASN A 61 21.37 8.95 21.75
CA ASN A 61 22.59 9.03 20.94
C ASN A 61 22.65 10.31 20.08
N ASP A 62 21.83 11.32 20.39
CA ASP A 62 21.72 12.59 19.63
C ASP A 62 21.49 12.39 18.12
N ARG A 63 20.81 11.31 17.71
CA ARG A 63 20.38 11.06 16.33
C ARG A 63 19.01 11.69 16.08
N ILE A 64 18.92 12.98 16.37
CA ILE A 64 17.72 13.80 16.17
C ILE A 64 18.01 14.88 15.15
N ILE A 65 16.99 15.28 14.40
CA ILE A 65 17.06 16.36 13.41
C ILE A 65 16.16 17.50 13.87
N ASP A 66 16.63 18.75 13.75
CA ASP A 66 15.79 19.92 14.01
C ASP A 66 14.72 20.05 12.93
N SER A 67 13.57 20.60 13.29
CA SER A 67 12.46 20.79 12.36
C SER A 67 12.85 21.63 11.14
N ASN A 68 13.69 22.65 11.29
CA ASN A 68 14.11 23.48 10.15
C ASN A 68 15.08 22.75 9.23
N ASP A 69 15.98 21.93 9.80
CA ASP A 69 16.92 21.12 9.03
C ASP A 69 16.18 20.04 8.25
N LEU A 70 15.18 19.40 8.87
CA LEU A 70 14.31 18.43 8.22
C LEU A 70 13.53 19.04 7.04
N LEU A 71 12.94 20.22 7.24
CA LEU A 71 12.23 20.93 6.17
C LEU A 71 13.17 21.25 4.99
N SER A 72 14.40 21.67 5.29
CA SER A 72 15.41 21.97 4.27
C SER A 72 15.83 20.73 3.48
N GLU A 73 15.89 19.56 4.12
CA GLU A 73 16.21 18.28 3.46
C GLU A 73 15.08 17.81 2.54
N ILE A 74 13.82 17.94 2.99
CA ILE A 74 12.63 17.59 2.21
C ILE A 74 12.53 18.44 0.93
N GLU A 75 12.91 19.72 0.98
CA GLU A 75 12.92 20.59 -0.21
C GLU A 75 13.93 20.17 -1.29
N GLN A 76 14.92 19.33 -0.95
CA GLN A 76 15.92 18.82 -1.89
C GLN A 76 15.56 17.48 -2.54
N TRP A 77 14.47 16.83 -2.12
CA TRP A 77 13.98 15.56 -2.68
C TRP A 77 13.07 15.77 -3.88
#